data_AF-A0A8S2PHP5-F1
#
_entry.id   AF-A0A8S2PHP5-F1
#
_cell.length_a   1.000
_cell.length_b   1.000
_cell.length_c   1.000
_cell.angle_alpha   90.00
_cell.angle_beta   90.00
_cell.angle_gamma   90.00
#
_symmetry.space_group_name_H-M   'P 1'
#
loop_
_entity.id
_entity.type
_entity.pdbx_description
1 polymer ?
#
loop_
_entity_poly.entity_id
_entity_poly.type
_entity_poly.pdbx_seq_one_letter_code
_entity_poly.pdbx_strand_id
1 'polypeptide(L)'
;MKRIHLDADDLALGHVIAQSRRNREQVLDHSYNRFMGYGDIDGLPKWFIEEERQHCRASLPVTKELVERYKAKMREIDQRPTKKVAEAKGRKKRRELRKLDKVKKKAEPLLENPDLDDKERNKQIKDLYRKYGVIGQKKPDIKYVVAKKSTGGGARPSGAKGPYKVVDKRLKKDKRAAKSRGKANKNKQSNRKGHKQQKGAKTNNRKKRS
;
A
#
# COMPACT_ATOMS: atom_id res chain seq x y z
N MET A 1 25.60 4.96 -26.22
CA MET A 1 25.88 5.52 -24.88
C MET A 1 25.52 4.49 -23.81
N LYS A 2 26.46 4.08 -22.96
CA LYS A 2 26.17 3.21 -21.80
C LYS A 2 25.28 4.00 -20.82
N ARG A 3 24.18 3.41 -20.36
CA ARG A 3 23.37 3.99 -19.29
C ARG A 3 24.10 3.79 -17.96
N ILE A 4 24.57 4.88 -17.36
CA ILE A 4 25.18 4.87 -16.05
C ILE A 4 24.05 4.77 -15.01
N HIS A 5 24.14 3.81 -14.10
CA HIS A 5 23.26 3.73 -12.94
C HIS A 5 23.83 4.65 -11.86
N LEU A 6 23.01 5.60 -11.39
CA LEU A 6 23.38 6.55 -10.33
C LEU A 6 22.77 6.07 -9.02
N ASP A 7 23.58 6.03 -7.97
CA ASP A 7 23.11 5.74 -6.62
C ASP A 7 22.34 6.94 -6.03
N ALA A 8 21.64 6.73 -4.93
CA ALA A 8 20.88 7.80 -4.27
C ALA A 8 21.77 8.98 -3.82
N ASP A 9 23.03 8.67 -3.45
CA ASP A 9 24.02 9.67 -3.04
C ASP A 9 24.46 10.51 -4.26
N ASP A 10 24.65 9.88 -5.42
CA ASP A 10 24.98 10.57 -6.69
C ASP A 10 23.83 11.44 -7.19
N LEU A 11 22.59 10.96 -7.09
CA LEU A 11 21.40 11.73 -7.43
C LEU A 11 21.25 12.96 -6.54
N ALA A 12 21.58 12.82 -5.25
CA ALA A 12 21.57 13.92 -4.30
C ALA A 12 22.69 14.94 -4.61
N LEU A 13 23.88 14.48 -4.96
CA LEU A 13 24.99 15.34 -5.41
C LEU A 13 24.62 16.09 -6.70
N GLY A 14 24.02 15.39 -7.67
CA GLY A 14 23.53 15.98 -8.91
C GLY A 14 22.47 17.07 -8.67
N HIS A 15 21.58 16.88 -7.70
CA HIS A 15 20.63 17.90 -7.28
C HIS A 15 21.33 19.16 -6.73
N VAL A 16 22.36 18.99 -5.89
CA VAL A 16 23.14 20.10 -5.33
C VAL A 16 23.86 20.88 -6.45
N ILE A 17 24.46 20.18 -7.41
CA ILE A 17 25.16 20.76 -8.57
C ILE A 17 24.20 21.53 -9.50
N ALA A 18 22.97 21.02 -9.66
CA ALA A 18 21.96 21.65 -10.50
C ALA A 18 21.34 22.91 -9.86
N GLN A 19 21.33 22.97 -8.52
CA GLN A 19 20.65 24.04 -7.78
C GLN A 19 21.35 25.41 -7.92
N SER A 20 22.68 25.47 -7.91
CA SER A 20 23.40 26.73 -8.06
C SER A 20 24.83 26.55 -8.56
N ARG A 21 25.39 27.60 -9.18
CA ARG A 21 26.80 27.66 -9.58
C ARG A 21 27.74 27.58 -8.36
N ARG A 22 27.42 28.29 -7.28
CA ARG A 22 28.23 28.28 -6.05
C ARG A 22 28.31 26.88 -5.43
N ASN A 23 27.20 26.15 -5.42
CA ASN A 23 27.17 24.77 -4.91
C ASN A 23 28.02 23.84 -5.78
N ARG A 24 28.06 24.06 -7.10
CA ARG A 24 28.94 23.33 -8.01
C ARG A 24 30.42 23.60 -7.69
N GLU A 25 30.80 24.87 -7.50
CA GLU A 25 32.16 25.25 -7.09
C GLU A 25 32.54 24.59 -5.75
N GLN A 26 31.65 24.60 -4.75
CA GLN A 26 31.88 23.91 -3.48
C GLN A 26 32.06 22.39 -3.65
N VAL A 27 31.31 21.75 -4.53
CA VAL A 27 31.48 20.32 -4.83
C VAL A 27 32.85 20.06 -5.48
N LEU A 28 33.33 20.97 -6.35
CA LEU A 28 34.67 20.89 -6.92
C LEU A 28 35.75 21.07 -5.85
N ASP A 29 35.60 22.04 -4.96
CA ASP A 29 36.52 22.24 -3.84
C ASP A 29 36.57 20.98 -2.94
N HIS A 30 35.42 20.37 -2.67
CA HIS A 30 35.32 19.12 -1.92
C HIS A 30 35.91 17.89 -2.64
N SER A 31 36.06 17.96 -3.97
CA SER A 31 36.74 16.90 -4.71
C SER A 31 38.22 16.84 -4.34
N TYR A 32 38.83 17.97 -3.96
CA TYR A 32 40.16 18.08 -3.38
C TYR A 32 40.21 17.51 -1.96
N ASN A 33 40.45 16.20 -1.86
CA ASN A 33 40.51 15.48 -0.60
C ASN A 33 41.81 14.66 -0.45
N ARG A 34 42.07 14.17 0.77
CA ARG A 34 43.25 13.35 1.12
C ARG A 34 43.46 12.16 0.18
N PHE A 35 42.40 11.62 -0.40
CA PHE A 35 42.42 10.40 -1.19
C PHE A 35 42.60 10.63 -2.69
N MET A 36 42.83 11.87 -3.15
CA MET A 36 43.09 12.16 -4.56
C MET A 36 44.46 11.69 -5.07
N GLY A 37 45.45 11.51 -4.20
CA GLY A 37 46.84 11.24 -4.59
C GLY A 37 47.14 9.78 -4.99
N TYR A 38 46.18 8.87 -4.86
CA TYR A 38 46.36 7.43 -5.17
C TYR A 38 46.10 7.13 -6.66
N GLY A 39 46.78 7.88 -7.55
CA GLY A 39 46.44 8.05 -8.96
C GLY A 39 46.61 6.85 -9.89
N ASP A 40 47.29 5.78 -9.48
CA ASP A 40 47.45 4.56 -10.30
C ASP A 40 46.65 3.41 -9.70
N ILE A 41 45.39 3.30 -10.11
CA ILE A 41 44.51 2.15 -9.82
C ILE A 41 44.77 1.03 -10.86
N ASP A 42 45.33 1.39 -12.01
CA ASP A 42 45.56 0.52 -13.16
C ASP A 42 46.82 -0.33 -12.95
N GLY A 43 46.64 -1.49 -12.31
CA GLY A 43 47.72 -2.45 -12.06
C GLY A 43 47.64 -3.14 -10.70
N LEU A 44 46.77 -2.66 -9.80
CA LEU A 44 46.64 -3.21 -8.45
C LEU A 44 45.65 -4.40 -8.40
N PRO A 45 45.88 -5.36 -7.48
CA PRO A 45 44.95 -6.45 -7.26
C PRO A 45 43.55 -5.96 -6.89
N LYS A 46 42.53 -6.64 -7.43
CA LYS A 46 41.12 -6.27 -7.21
C LYS A 46 40.73 -6.21 -5.73
N TRP A 47 41.28 -7.10 -4.90
CA TRP A 47 40.98 -7.15 -3.47
C TRP A 47 41.45 -5.86 -2.75
N PHE A 48 42.60 -5.31 -3.15
CA PHE A 48 43.15 -4.07 -2.59
C PHE A 48 42.27 -2.87 -2.98
N ILE A 49 41.84 -2.81 -4.24
CA ILE A 49 40.95 -1.73 -4.74
C ILE A 49 39.58 -1.77 -4.02
N GLU A 50 39.02 -2.96 -3.80
CA GLU A 50 37.74 -3.12 -3.11
C GLU A 50 37.83 -2.73 -1.62
N GLU A 51 38.96 -3.00 -0.96
CA GLU A 51 39.24 -2.61 0.42
C GLU A 51 39.47 -1.09 0.54
N GLU A 52 40.30 -0.52 -0.32
CA GLU A 52 40.52 0.93 -0.43
C GLU A 52 39.20 1.68 -0.65
N ARG A 53 38.33 1.24 -1.56
CA ARG A 53 37.00 1.87 -1.79
C ARG A 53 36.08 1.84 -0.57
N GLN A 54 36.28 0.91 0.36
CA GLN A 54 35.49 0.85 1.59
C GLN A 54 36.01 1.83 2.64
N HIS A 55 37.34 1.96 2.77
CA HIS A 55 37.98 2.76 3.81
C HIS A 55 38.29 4.20 3.38
N CYS A 56 38.59 4.43 2.11
CA CYS A 56 38.91 5.72 1.51
C CYS A 56 37.65 6.42 0.97
N ARG A 57 36.69 6.72 1.87
CA ARG A 57 35.46 7.43 1.52
C ARG A 57 35.48 8.87 2.02
N ALA A 58 35.54 9.82 1.10
CA ALA A 58 35.35 11.23 1.42
C ALA A 58 33.88 11.53 1.78
N SER A 59 33.67 12.39 2.77
CA SER A 59 32.32 12.88 3.10
C SER A 59 31.82 13.81 2.01
N LEU A 60 30.72 13.46 1.37
CA LEU A 60 30.09 14.31 0.35
C LEU A 60 29.45 15.56 1.00
N PRO A 61 29.52 16.74 0.37
CA PRO A 61 28.87 17.97 0.83
C PRO A 61 27.36 17.95 0.55
N VAL A 62 26.67 16.93 1.08
CA VAL A 62 25.24 16.69 0.85
C VAL A 62 24.54 16.48 2.18
N THR A 63 23.32 17.02 2.32
CA THR A 63 22.52 16.82 3.52
C THR A 63 22.00 15.38 3.58
N LYS A 64 22.04 14.79 4.78
CA LYS A 64 21.51 13.43 5.02
C LYS A 64 20.03 13.30 4.65
N GLU A 65 19.28 14.39 4.84
CA GLU A 65 17.86 14.46 4.49
C GLU A 65 17.61 14.34 2.98
N LEU A 66 18.45 14.99 2.18
CA LEU A 66 18.34 14.93 0.72
C LEU A 66 18.64 13.51 0.22
N VAL A 67 19.66 12.88 0.78
CA VAL A 67 20.00 11.48 0.50
C VAL A 67 18.83 10.55 0.85
N GLU A 68 18.26 10.67 2.06
CA GLU A 68 17.14 9.82 2.47
C GLU A 68 15.90 10.05 1.58
N ARG A 69 15.67 11.28 1.11
CA ARG A 69 14.60 11.59 0.15
C ARG A 69 14.77 10.80 -1.14
N TYR A 70 15.97 10.73 -1.71
CA TYR A 70 16.24 9.96 -2.92
C TYR A 70 16.18 8.44 -2.65
N LYS A 71 16.67 7.97 -1.50
CA LYS A 71 16.52 6.57 -1.07
C LYS A 71 15.04 6.18 -0.95
N ALA A 72 14.22 7.02 -0.35
CA ALA A 72 12.78 6.81 -0.25
C ALA A 72 12.11 6.76 -1.63
N LYS A 73 12.50 7.65 -2.55
CA LYS A 73 11.99 7.66 -3.93
C LYS A 73 12.35 6.38 -4.70
N MET A 74 13.60 5.91 -4.60
CA MET A 74 14.02 4.65 -5.21
C MET A 74 13.27 3.46 -4.62
N ARG A 75 13.15 3.41 -3.28
CA ARG A 75 12.35 2.39 -2.59
C ARG A 75 10.89 2.41 -3.03
N GLU A 76 10.28 3.57 -3.24
CA GLU A 76 8.88 3.67 -3.71
C GLU A 76 8.70 3.07 -5.10
N ILE A 77 9.65 3.33 -6.01
CA ILE A 77 9.68 2.76 -7.36
C ILE A 77 9.81 1.24 -7.28
N ASP A 78 10.76 0.75 -6.48
CA ASP A 78 11.04 -0.68 -6.34
C ASP A 78 9.94 -1.45 -5.60
N GLN A 79 9.29 -0.83 -4.61
CA GLN A 79 8.18 -1.42 -3.83
C GLN A 79 6.98 -1.77 -4.70
N ARG A 80 6.83 -1.12 -5.86
CA ARG A 80 5.76 -1.38 -6.83
C ARG A 80 6.34 -1.88 -8.15
N PRO A 81 6.94 -3.08 -8.16
CA PRO A 81 7.59 -3.56 -9.37
C PRO A 81 6.52 -3.74 -10.45
N THR A 82 6.75 -3.13 -11.62
CA THR A 82 5.80 -3.04 -12.74
C THR A 82 5.23 -4.41 -13.11
N LYS A 83 6.07 -5.45 -13.05
CA LYS A 83 5.69 -6.85 -13.26
C LYS A 83 4.61 -7.33 -12.28
N LYS A 84 4.73 -7.03 -10.98
CA LYS A 84 3.74 -7.43 -9.96
C LYS A 84 2.46 -6.62 -10.06
N VAL A 85 2.56 -5.35 -10.44
CA VAL A 85 1.37 -4.52 -10.71
C VAL A 85 0.59 -5.07 -11.90
N ALA A 86 1.29 -5.41 -13.00
CA ALA A 86 0.69 -6.03 -14.19
C ALA A 86 0.08 -7.40 -13.86
N GLU A 87 0.80 -8.24 -13.12
CA GLU A 87 0.30 -9.55 -12.66
C GLU A 87 -0.95 -9.41 -11.79
N ALA A 88 -0.97 -8.43 -10.87
CA ALA A 88 -2.13 -8.15 -10.03
C ALA A 88 -3.34 -7.70 -10.85
N LYS A 89 -3.15 -6.78 -11.81
CA LYS A 89 -4.19 -6.36 -12.76
C LYS A 89 -4.71 -7.55 -13.58
N GLY A 90 -3.81 -8.38 -14.11
CA GLY A 90 -4.16 -9.60 -14.84
C GLY A 90 -4.95 -10.61 -14.00
N ARG A 91 -4.55 -10.84 -12.75
CA ARG A 91 -5.30 -11.70 -11.81
C ARG A 91 -6.69 -11.16 -11.49
N LYS A 92 -6.85 -9.83 -11.42
CA LYS A 92 -8.15 -9.19 -11.20
C LYS A 92 -9.04 -9.36 -12.44
N LYS A 93 -8.54 -9.02 -13.63
CA LYS A 93 -9.25 -9.24 -14.92
C LYS A 93 -9.65 -10.69 -15.10
N ARG A 94 -8.74 -11.65 -14.83
CA ARG A 94 -9.03 -13.09 -14.92
C ARG A 94 -10.12 -13.53 -13.95
N ARG A 95 -10.17 -12.97 -12.73
CA ARG A 95 -11.25 -13.25 -11.77
C ARG A 95 -12.60 -12.73 -12.26
N GLU A 96 -12.63 -11.55 -12.88
CA GLU A 96 -13.83 -10.96 -13.44
C GLU A 96 -14.34 -11.74 -14.65
N LEU A 97 -13.45 -12.10 -15.59
CA LEU A 97 -13.79 -12.96 -16.73
C LEU A 97 -14.34 -14.31 -16.28
N ARG A 98 -13.67 -14.99 -15.34
CA ARG A 98 -14.17 -16.26 -14.79
C ARG A 98 -15.56 -16.16 -14.15
N LYS A 99 -15.95 -14.99 -13.62
CA LYS A 99 -17.31 -14.78 -13.10
C LYS A 99 -18.31 -14.66 -14.26
N LEU A 100 -17.96 -13.91 -15.30
CA LEU A 100 -18.78 -13.78 -16.51
C LEU A 100 -18.98 -15.13 -17.19
N ASP A 101 -17.92 -15.92 -17.37
CA ASP A 101 -18.00 -17.25 -17.97
C ASP A 101 -18.91 -18.17 -17.17
N LYS A 102 -18.88 -18.10 -15.83
CA LYS A 102 -19.81 -18.85 -14.97
C LYS A 102 -21.26 -18.41 -15.10
N VAL A 103 -21.51 -17.12 -15.33
CA VAL A 103 -22.87 -16.62 -15.57
C VAL A 103 -23.35 -17.10 -16.93
N LYS A 104 -22.53 -16.96 -17.98
CA LYS A 104 -22.87 -17.43 -19.34
C LYS A 104 -23.25 -18.91 -19.35
N LYS A 105 -22.38 -19.78 -18.83
CA LYS A 105 -22.62 -21.23 -18.73
C LYS A 105 -23.88 -21.61 -17.95
N LYS A 106 -24.35 -20.75 -17.04
CA LYS A 106 -25.58 -20.98 -16.27
C LYS A 106 -26.82 -20.34 -16.89
N ALA A 107 -26.62 -19.34 -17.74
CA ALA A 107 -27.69 -18.64 -18.44
C ALA A 107 -28.08 -19.37 -19.73
N GLU A 108 -27.12 -20.00 -20.43
CA GLU A 108 -27.33 -20.83 -21.63
C GLU A 108 -28.45 -21.87 -21.46
N PRO A 109 -28.44 -22.78 -20.46
CA PRO A 109 -29.51 -23.76 -20.31
C PRO A 109 -30.86 -23.14 -19.94
N LEU A 110 -30.87 -22.00 -19.23
CA LEU A 110 -32.13 -21.30 -18.93
C LEU A 110 -32.73 -20.65 -20.18
N LEU A 111 -31.90 -20.31 -21.16
CA LEU A 111 -32.35 -19.76 -22.44
C LEU A 111 -32.94 -20.85 -23.34
N GLU A 112 -32.34 -22.04 -23.32
CA GLU A 112 -32.76 -23.18 -24.15
C GLU A 112 -34.02 -23.88 -23.64
N ASN A 113 -34.37 -23.75 -22.36
CA ASN A 113 -35.58 -24.34 -21.79
C ASN A 113 -36.86 -23.66 -22.35
N PRO A 114 -37.69 -24.36 -23.15
CA PRO A 114 -38.90 -23.79 -23.74
C PRO A 114 -40.08 -23.75 -22.76
N ASP A 115 -40.02 -24.47 -21.64
CA ASP A 115 -41.12 -24.60 -20.67
C ASP A 115 -41.29 -23.38 -19.75
N LEU A 116 -40.35 -22.44 -19.77
CA LEU A 116 -40.37 -21.24 -18.93
C LEU A 116 -40.87 -20.02 -19.72
N ASP A 117 -41.78 -19.26 -19.13
CA ASP A 117 -42.20 -17.95 -19.66
C ASP A 117 -41.02 -16.97 -19.73
N ASP A 118 -41.01 -16.12 -20.76
CA ASP A 118 -39.94 -15.18 -21.06
C ASP A 118 -39.69 -14.20 -19.90
N LYS A 119 -40.74 -13.82 -19.15
CA LYS A 119 -40.59 -12.93 -17.98
C LYS A 119 -39.87 -13.63 -16.83
N GLU A 120 -40.16 -14.91 -16.62
CA GLU A 120 -39.54 -15.70 -15.55
C GLU A 120 -38.10 -16.05 -15.89
N ARG A 121 -37.83 -16.44 -17.13
CA ARG A 121 -36.49 -16.64 -17.69
C ARG A 121 -35.61 -15.41 -17.48
N ASN A 122 -36.12 -14.23 -17.83
CA ASN A 122 -35.41 -12.96 -17.66
C ASN A 122 -35.15 -12.61 -16.18
N LYS A 123 -36.07 -12.93 -15.27
CA LYS A 123 -35.86 -12.75 -13.81
C LYS A 123 -34.74 -13.68 -13.31
N GLN A 124 -34.77 -14.96 -13.67
CA GLN A 124 -33.76 -15.93 -13.27
C GLN A 124 -32.36 -15.56 -13.79
N ILE A 125 -32.27 -15.11 -15.06
CA ILE A 125 -31.02 -14.60 -15.63
C ILE A 125 -30.54 -13.38 -14.83
N LYS A 126 -31.39 -12.38 -14.58
CA LYS A 126 -31.03 -11.20 -13.76
C LYS A 126 -30.55 -11.59 -12.36
N ASP A 127 -31.15 -12.60 -11.75
CA ASP A 127 -30.75 -13.10 -10.44
C ASP A 127 -29.41 -13.85 -10.47
N LEU A 128 -29.08 -14.57 -11.55
CA LEU A 128 -27.73 -15.11 -11.77
C LEU A 128 -26.70 -13.99 -11.85
N TYR A 129 -26.94 -12.96 -12.67
CA TYR A 129 -26.03 -11.82 -12.79
C TYR A 129 -25.84 -11.08 -11.45
N ARG A 130 -26.90 -10.98 -10.63
CA ARG A 130 -26.86 -10.44 -9.26
C ARG A 130 -26.09 -11.34 -8.29
N LYS A 131 -26.31 -12.65 -8.33
CA LYS A 131 -25.63 -13.65 -7.48
C LYS A 131 -24.12 -13.69 -7.72
N TYR A 132 -23.68 -13.55 -8.97
CA TYR A 132 -22.26 -13.48 -9.32
C TYR A 132 -21.65 -12.08 -9.18
N GLY A 133 -22.47 -11.08 -8.81
CA GLY A 133 -22.05 -9.70 -8.58
C GLY A 133 -21.53 -9.00 -9.84
N VAL A 134 -21.98 -9.45 -11.02
CA VAL A 134 -21.68 -8.84 -12.32
C VAL A 134 -22.50 -7.56 -12.49
N ILE A 135 -23.79 -7.65 -12.15
CA ILE A 135 -24.63 -6.47 -11.97
C ILE A 135 -24.41 -6.00 -10.54
N GLY A 136 -23.70 -4.88 -10.39
CA GLY A 136 -23.40 -4.28 -9.11
C GLY A 136 -24.67 -4.13 -8.28
N GLN A 137 -24.74 -4.84 -7.15
CA GLN A 137 -25.75 -4.57 -6.14
C GLN A 137 -25.44 -3.18 -5.58
N LYS A 138 -26.06 -2.14 -6.14
CA LYS A 138 -26.06 -0.81 -5.52
C LYS A 138 -26.59 -1.04 -4.11
N LYS A 139 -25.73 -0.84 -3.10
CA LYS A 139 -26.18 -0.87 -1.71
C LYS A 139 -27.32 0.14 -1.64
N PRO A 140 -28.49 -0.25 -1.12
CA PRO A 140 -29.57 0.71 -1.03
C PRO A 140 -29.08 1.90 -0.19
N ASP A 141 -29.33 3.11 -0.66
CA ASP A 141 -28.97 4.32 0.06
C ASP A 141 -29.85 4.41 1.32
N ILE A 142 -29.26 4.06 2.47
CA ILE A 142 -29.97 4.06 3.74
C ILE A 142 -30.03 5.49 4.27
N LYS A 143 -31.22 6.09 4.28
CA LYS A 143 -31.42 7.42 4.86
C LYS A 143 -31.37 7.35 6.38
N TYR A 144 -30.48 8.12 6.99
CA TYR A 144 -30.39 8.21 8.45
C TYR A 144 -31.35 9.28 8.96
N VAL A 145 -32.28 8.89 9.84
CA VAL A 145 -33.25 9.81 10.47
C VAL A 145 -32.94 9.89 11.95
N VAL A 146 -32.84 11.11 12.50
CA VAL A 146 -32.61 11.30 13.92
C VAL A 146 -33.93 11.19 14.68
N ALA A 147 -33.98 10.33 15.70
CA ALA A 147 -35.13 10.27 16.61
C ALA A 147 -35.16 11.54 17.48
N LYS A 148 -36.17 12.38 17.28
CA LYS A 148 -36.54 13.53 18.11
C LYS A 148 -37.92 13.27 18.70
N LYS A 149 -38.35 14.07 19.68
CA LYS A 149 -39.66 13.92 20.33
C LYS A 149 -40.83 13.90 19.33
N SER A 150 -40.73 14.64 18.22
CA SER A 150 -41.75 14.66 17.14
C SER A 150 -41.64 13.50 16.13
N THR A 151 -40.48 12.86 16.01
CA THR A 151 -40.22 11.77 15.05
C THR A 151 -40.09 10.40 15.72
N GLY A 152 -40.34 10.33 17.03
CA GLY A 152 -40.21 9.13 17.86
C GLY A 152 -41.45 8.25 17.91
N GLY A 153 -42.55 8.64 17.25
CA GLY A 153 -43.70 7.77 17.08
C GLY A 153 -43.35 6.59 16.17
N GLY A 154 -43.92 5.41 16.43
CA GLY A 154 -43.69 4.19 15.64
C GLY A 154 -44.07 4.27 14.14
N ALA A 155 -44.56 5.43 13.69
CA ALA A 155 -44.84 5.72 12.31
C ALA A 155 -43.57 6.00 11.50
N ARG A 156 -43.64 5.68 10.21
CA ARG A 156 -42.55 5.94 9.27
C ARG A 156 -42.29 7.45 9.16
N PRO A 157 -41.04 7.92 9.28
CA PRO A 157 -40.75 9.35 9.27
C PRO A 157 -41.09 9.98 7.92
N SER A 158 -41.73 11.15 7.94
CA SER A 158 -42.06 11.92 6.75
C SER A 158 -40.79 12.24 5.96
N GLY A 159 -40.80 11.93 4.66
CA GLY A 159 -39.65 12.13 3.77
C GLY A 159 -38.65 10.97 3.65
N ALA A 160 -38.90 9.80 4.26
CA ALA A 160 -38.12 8.58 4.01
C ALA A 160 -38.79 7.67 2.96
N LYS A 161 -38.51 7.91 1.67
CA LYS A 161 -38.82 6.98 0.57
C LYS A 161 -37.65 5.97 0.46
N GLY A 162 -37.86 4.70 0.87
CA GLY A 162 -36.82 3.65 0.87
C GLY A 162 -36.27 3.24 2.25
N PRO A 163 -35.32 2.31 2.33
CA PRO A 163 -34.81 1.82 3.61
C PRO A 163 -34.19 2.97 4.42
N TYR A 164 -34.60 3.08 5.68
CA TYR A 164 -34.13 4.12 6.57
C TYR A 164 -33.62 3.51 7.86
N LYS A 165 -32.69 4.21 8.52
CA LYS A 165 -32.19 3.84 9.83
C LYS A 165 -32.39 4.98 10.80
N VAL A 166 -33.25 4.73 11.79
CA VAL A 166 -33.43 5.67 12.90
C VAL A 166 -32.19 5.63 13.78
N VAL A 167 -31.66 6.79 14.12
CA VAL A 167 -30.48 6.97 14.98
C VAL A 167 -30.86 7.91 16.12
N ASP A 168 -30.69 7.45 17.35
CA ASP A 168 -30.83 8.26 18.55
C ASP A 168 -29.46 8.52 19.20
N LYS A 169 -29.45 9.32 20.28
CA LYS A 169 -28.20 9.65 21.00
C LYS A 169 -27.56 8.40 21.64
N ARG A 170 -28.37 7.45 22.13
CA ARG A 170 -27.88 6.23 22.78
C ARG A 170 -27.21 5.29 21.78
N LEU A 171 -27.85 5.01 20.64
CA LEU A 171 -27.28 4.21 19.55
C LEU A 171 -25.98 4.81 19.01
N LYS A 172 -25.87 6.15 18.96
CA LYS A 172 -24.62 6.82 18.59
C LYS A 172 -23.52 6.56 19.61
N LYS A 173 -23.83 6.63 20.91
CA LYS A 173 -22.89 6.35 22.01
C LYS A 173 -22.42 4.88 21.98
N ASP A 174 -23.35 3.95 21.83
CA ASP A 174 -23.06 2.51 21.83
C ASP A 174 -22.21 2.11 20.62
N LYS A 175 -22.53 2.61 19.43
CA LYS A 175 -21.69 2.39 18.23
C LYS A 175 -20.31 3.03 18.35
N ARG A 176 -20.19 4.18 19.01
CA ARG A 176 -18.90 4.84 19.26
C ARG A 176 -18.04 3.97 20.18
N ALA A 177 -18.62 3.47 21.27
CA ALA A 177 -17.94 2.57 22.20
C ALA A 177 -17.57 1.23 21.54
N ALA A 178 -18.44 0.65 20.72
CA ALA A 178 -18.14 -0.57 19.97
C ALA A 178 -16.99 -0.35 18.97
N LYS A 179 -16.96 0.79 18.27
CA LYS A 179 -15.87 1.14 17.35
C LYS A 179 -14.54 1.36 18.09
N SER A 180 -14.54 2.04 19.23
CA SER A 180 -13.30 2.25 20.01
C SER A 180 -12.74 0.94 20.53
N ARG A 181 -13.59 0.06 21.08
CA ARG A 181 -13.21 -1.31 21.50
C ARG A 181 -12.66 -2.14 20.33
N GLY A 182 -13.31 -2.08 19.17
CA GLY A 182 -12.84 -2.78 17.97
C GLY A 182 -11.47 -2.30 17.48
N LYS A 183 -11.19 -0.99 17.54
CA LYS A 183 -9.86 -0.43 17.22
C LYS A 183 -8.80 -0.88 18.23
N ALA A 184 -9.11 -0.83 19.53
CA ALA A 184 -8.20 -1.29 20.57
C ALA A 184 -7.82 -2.77 20.41
N ASN A 185 -8.80 -3.63 20.07
CA ASN A 185 -8.54 -5.05 19.83
C ASN A 185 -7.70 -5.30 18.57
N LYS A 186 -7.91 -4.54 17.48
CA LYS A 186 -7.04 -4.62 16.28
C LYS A 186 -5.59 -4.25 16.59
N ASN A 187 -5.38 -3.17 17.35
CA ASN A 187 -4.03 -2.75 17.75
C ASN A 187 -3.35 -3.79 18.67
N LYS A 188 -4.11 -4.43 19.58
CA LYS A 188 -3.57 -5.53 20.39
C LYS A 188 -3.18 -6.74 19.54
N GLN A 189 -3.95 -7.04 18.49
CA GLN A 189 -3.69 -8.18 17.60
C GLN A 189 -2.49 -7.94 16.67
N SER A 190 -2.27 -6.71 16.20
CA SER A 190 -1.05 -6.35 15.46
C SER A 190 0.20 -6.39 16.35
N ASN A 191 0.11 -5.90 17.58
CA ASN A 191 1.25 -5.94 18.52
C ASN A 191 1.64 -7.37 18.94
N ARG A 192 0.66 -8.29 19.07
CA ARG A 192 0.94 -9.71 19.35
C ARG A 192 1.69 -10.43 18.23
N LYS A 193 1.52 -10.02 16.97
CA LYS A 193 2.28 -10.60 15.84
C LYS A 193 3.74 -10.14 15.82
N GLY A 194 4.03 -8.90 16.24
CA GLY A 194 5.42 -8.41 16.33
C GLY A 194 6.21 -9.02 17.50
N HIS A 195 5.54 -9.30 18.63
CA HIS A 195 6.27 -9.74 19.83
C HIS A 195 6.69 -11.22 19.83
N LYS A 196 6.16 -12.06 18.91
CA LYS A 196 6.54 -13.48 18.82
C LYS A 196 7.95 -13.69 18.22
N GLN A 197 8.54 -12.67 17.60
CA GLN A 197 9.87 -12.72 17.00
C GLN A 197 11.02 -12.34 17.96
N GLN A 198 10.74 -11.84 19.16
CA GLN A 198 11.78 -11.34 20.10
C GLN A 198 12.03 -12.23 21.32
N LYS A 199 11.29 -13.34 21.52
CA LYS A 199 11.49 -14.25 22.67
C LYS A 199 12.50 -15.38 22.42
N GLY A 200 13.52 -15.15 21.58
CA GLY A 200 14.55 -16.14 21.25
C GLY A 200 15.96 -15.85 21.79
N ALA A 201 16.22 -14.70 22.39
CA ALA A 201 17.58 -14.33 22.82
C ALA A 201 17.57 -13.76 24.25
N LYS A 202 17.82 -14.62 25.24
CA LYS A 202 18.37 -14.20 26.54
C LYS A 202 19.57 -15.09 26.84
N THR A 203 20.77 -14.58 26.54
CA THR A 203 22.04 -15.14 26.97
C THR A 203 22.25 -14.84 28.46
N ASN A 204 22.51 -15.88 29.24
CA ASN A 204 22.93 -15.79 30.63
C ASN A 204 24.35 -15.23 30.71
N ASN A 205 24.55 -14.07 31.33
CA ASN A 205 25.89 -13.61 31.68
C ASN A 205 25.96 -13.32 33.19
N ARG A 206 26.40 -14.33 33.96
CA ARG A 206 26.69 -14.24 35.39
C ARG A 206 28.14 -13.75 35.54
N LYS A 207 28.31 -12.49 35.91
CA LYS A 207 29.62 -11.92 36.32
C LYS A 207 30.18 -12.71 37.50
N LYS A 208 31.35 -13.34 37.32
CA LYS A 208 32.25 -13.71 38.42
C LYS A 208 32.87 -12.44 38.99
N ARG A 209 32.75 -12.27 40.31
CA ARG A 209 33.53 -11.31 41.09
C ARG A 209 34.87 -11.97 41.42
N SER A 210 35.97 -11.27 41.17
CA SER A 210 37.25 -11.39 41.89
C SER A 210 37.53 -10.04 42.50
#